data_AF-A0A7R7W5C4-F1
#
_entry.id   AF-A0A7R7W5C4-F1
#
_cell.length_a   1.000
_cell.length_b   1.000
_cell.length_c   1.000
_cell.angle_alpha   90.00
_cell.angle_beta   90.00
_cell.angle_gamma   90.00
#
_symmetry.space_group_name_H-M   'P 1'
#
loop_
_entity.id
_entity.type
_entity.pdbx_description
1 polymer ?
#
loop_
_entity_poly.entity_id
_entity_poly.type
_entity_poly.pdbx_seq_one_letter_code
_entity_poly.pdbx_strand_id
1 'polypeptide(L)'
;MSHDRRIGYYELFKIHKGCHTIEPESLIIEPFTHINLAFVNFGDDFKLEDEYGDIVDRVSFSKFTHPGLRVNIAVGGWMLNDAPTQHLWTQMARSYENRQIIINSVVKYLKDYYLDGIDIDWEYPSASDKGGEPQDAANFVTLLGELREAFDRDNPGWEISPTLPTSYSYLRGFDPAGMAK
;
A
#
# COMPACT_ATOMS: atom_id res chain seq x y z
N MET A 1 -21.36 10.81 11.34
CA MET A 1 -21.22 9.65 12.24
C MET A 1 -19.74 9.31 12.22
N SER A 2 -19.05 9.33 13.36
CA SER A 2 -17.70 8.75 13.43
C SER A 2 -17.87 7.25 13.29
N HIS A 3 -17.58 6.70 12.11
CA HIS A 3 -17.40 5.27 12.00
C HIS A 3 -15.96 5.01 12.41
N ASP A 4 -15.78 4.54 13.65
CA ASP A 4 -14.47 4.16 14.16
C ASP A 4 -13.86 3.12 13.21
N ARG A 5 -12.81 3.53 12.49
CA ARG A 5 -12.09 2.65 11.58
C ARG A 5 -11.34 1.60 12.39
N ARG A 6 -11.60 0.34 12.09
CA ARG A 6 -10.89 -0.83 12.59
C ARG A 6 -10.19 -1.45 11.38
N ILE A 7 -8.87 -1.30 11.31
CA ILE A 7 -8.05 -1.68 10.15
C ILE A 7 -7.19 -2.86 10.56
N GLY A 8 -7.34 -3.99 9.85
CA GLY A 8 -6.51 -5.18 10.05
C GLY A 8 -5.51 -5.34 8.91
N TYR A 9 -4.31 -5.83 9.22
CA TYR A 9 -3.35 -6.27 8.21
C TYR A 9 -3.42 -7.78 8.08
N TYR A 10 -3.48 -8.26 6.83
CA TYR A 10 -3.44 -9.68 6.50
C TYR A 10 -2.19 -9.99 5.68
N GLU A 11 -1.29 -10.79 6.28
CA GLU A 11 0.02 -11.10 5.70
C GLU A 11 -0.09 -12.18 4.60
N LEU A 12 -0.09 -11.76 3.32
CA LEU A 12 -0.15 -12.62 2.12
C LEU A 12 0.95 -13.70 2.13
N PHE A 13 2.17 -13.32 2.51
CA PHE A 13 3.35 -14.22 2.51
C PHE A 13 3.30 -15.32 3.58
N LYS A 14 2.37 -15.26 4.56
CA LYS A 14 2.25 -16.30 5.59
C LYS A 14 1.59 -17.57 5.06
N ILE A 15 0.76 -17.47 4.02
CA ILE A 15 -0.02 -18.60 3.50
C ILE A 15 0.89 -19.73 3.02
N HIS A 16 2.06 -19.39 2.49
CA HIS A 16 3.04 -20.37 1.99
C HIS A 16 3.95 -20.98 3.07
N LYS A 17 3.79 -20.62 4.36
CA LYS A 17 4.67 -21.12 5.45
C LYS A 17 4.20 -22.42 6.12
N GLY A 18 3.09 -23.01 5.65
CA GLY A 18 2.71 -24.41 5.93
C GLY A 18 2.23 -24.75 7.35
N CYS A 19 2.55 -23.96 8.37
CA CYS A 19 2.02 -24.11 9.73
C CYS A 19 1.31 -22.82 10.19
N HIS A 20 0.18 -22.98 10.89
CA HIS A 20 -0.65 -21.87 11.39
C HIS A 20 -1.09 -20.87 10.32
N THR A 21 -1.26 -21.33 9.07
CA THR A 21 -1.87 -20.55 8.00
C THR A 21 -3.31 -20.21 8.36
N ILE A 22 -3.67 -18.94 8.22
CA ILE A 22 -5.06 -18.49 8.22
C ILE A 22 -5.42 -18.25 6.77
N GLU A 23 -6.23 -19.12 6.17
CA GLU A 23 -6.76 -18.94 4.82
C GLU A 23 -7.74 -17.76 4.76
N PRO A 24 -7.94 -17.12 3.59
CA PRO A 24 -8.92 -16.06 3.40
C PRO A 24 -10.30 -16.36 3.99
N GLU A 25 -10.84 -17.57 3.80
CA GLU A 25 -12.17 -17.96 4.29
C GLU A 25 -12.21 -18.23 5.79
N SER A 26 -11.04 -18.34 6.44
CA SER A 26 -10.92 -18.47 7.89
C SER A 26 -10.73 -17.13 8.59
N LEU A 27 -10.66 -16.02 7.84
CA LEU A 27 -10.57 -14.69 8.41
C LEU A 27 -11.86 -14.34 9.16
N ILE A 28 -11.70 -13.90 10.40
CA ILE A 28 -12.78 -13.30 11.19
C ILE A 28 -12.84 -11.82 10.81
N ILE A 29 -13.80 -11.44 9.96
CA ILE A 29 -13.87 -10.14 9.28
C ILE A 29 -14.72 -9.13 10.06
N GLU A 30 -15.73 -9.59 10.79
CA GLU A 30 -16.71 -8.76 11.50
C GLU A 30 -16.13 -7.69 12.45
N PRO A 31 -14.97 -7.90 13.09
CA PRO A 31 -14.32 -6.86 13.90
C PRO A 31 -13.73 -5.72 13.07
N PHE A 32 -13.53 -5.90 11.77
CA PHE A 32 -12.83 -4.94 10.91
C PHE A 32 -13.80 -4.14 10.03
N THR A 33 -13.32 -2.98 9.63
CA THR A 33 -13.94 -2.12 8.62
C THR A 33 -13.09 -2.09 7.35
N HIS A 34 -11.78 -2.28 7.50
CA HIS A 34 -10.81 -2.32 6.41
C HIS A 34 -9.85 -3.48 6.64
N ILE A 35 -9.46 -4.14 5.56
CA ILE A 35 -8.37 -5.12 5.53
C ILE A 35 -7.32 -4.62 4.54
N ASN A 36 -6.09 -4.44 5.02
CA ASN A 36 -4.92 -4.15 4.20
C ASN A 36 -4.17 -5.46 3.92
N LEU A 37 -4.01 -5.81 2.65
CA LEU A 37 -3.36 -7.03 2.19
C LEU A 37 -1.84 -6.80 2.07
N ALA A 38 -1.06 -7.31 3.03
CA ALA A 38 0.36 -7.05 3.17
C ALA A 38 1.24 -8.24 2.74
N PHE A 39 2.18 -8.12 1.82
CA PHE A 39 2.46 -6.96 0.97
C PHE A 39 2.49 -7.41 -0.48
N VAL A 40 2.11 -6.49 -1.36
CA VAL A 40 2.39 -6.57 -2.80
C VAL A 40 3.51 -5.58 -3.06
N ASN A 41 4.62 -6.01 -3.67
CA ASN A 41 5.79 -5.17 -3.90
C ASN A 41 5.99 -4.87 -5.39
N PHE A 42 7.03 -4.10 -5.71
CA PHE A 42 7.41 -3.75 -7.07
C PHE A 42 8.92 -3.87 -7.25
N GLY A 43 9.35 -4.22 -8.46
CA GLY A 43 10.75 -4.36 -8.83
C GLY A 43 11.34 -3.11 -9.51
N ASP A 44 12.47 -3.29 -10.18
CA ASP A 44 13.21 -2.23 -10.90
C ASP A 44 12.42 -1.58 -12.04
N ASP A 45 11.35 -2.23 -12.53
CA ASP A 45 10.47 -1.68 -13.55
C ASP A 45 9.31 -0.86 -12.98
N PHE A 46 9.26 -0.70 -11.65
CA PHE A 46 8.25 0.03 -10.89
C PHE A 46 6.81 -0.42 -11.12
N LYS A 47 6.60 -1.67 -11.56
CA LYS A 47 5.27 -2.29 -11.60
C LYS A 47 5.08 -3.20 -10.41
N LEU A 48 3.85 -3.29 -9.93
CA LEU A 48 3.47 -4.25 -8.90
C LEU A 48 3.70 -5.67 -9.41
N GLU A 49 4.30 -6.51 -8.57
CA GLU A 49 4.55 -7.92 -8.79
C GLU A 49 3.39 -8.73 -8.21
N ASP A 50 2.64 -9.39 -9.09
CA ASP A 50 1.45 -10.15 -8.70
C ASP A 50 1.79 -11.58 -8.31
N GLU A 51 2.33 -11.74 -7.09
CA GLU A 51 2.67 -13.06 -6.55
C GLU A 51 1.49 -13.75 -5.84
N TYR A 52 0.48 -12.99 -5.41
CA TYR A 52 -0.57 -13.44 -4.47
C TYR A 52 -2.00 -13.21 -4.99
N GLY A 53 -2.18 -13.05 -6.30
CA GLY A 53 -3.46 -12.70 -6.91
C GLY A 53 -4.63 -13.61 -6.51
N ASP A 54 -4.39 -14.91 -6.34
CA ASP A 54 -5.44 -15.86 -5.91
C ASP A 54 -5.94 -15.58 -4.49
N ILE A 55 -5.03 -15.23 -3.58
CA ILE A 55 -5.34 -14.87 -2.20
C ILE A 55 -6.05 -13.51 -2.17
N VAL A 56 -5.54 -12.54 -2.92
CA VAL A 56 -6.10 -11.19 -3.02
C VAL A 56 -7.55 -11.24 -3.52
N ASP A 57 -7.82 -12.00 -4.57
CA ASP A 57 -9.18 -12.19 -5.11
C ASP A 57 -10.12 -12.80 -4.06
N ARG A 58 -9.68 -13.85 -3.36
CA ARG A 58 -10.48 -14.53 -2.31
C ARG A 58 -10.81 -13.61 -1.13
N VAL A 59 -9.86 -12.77 -0.67
CA VAL A 59 -10.16 -11.80 0.40
C VAL A 59 -11.10 -10.71 -0.12
N SER A 60 -10.88 -10.18 -1.33
CA SER A 60 -11.75 -9.18 -1.96
C SER A 60 -13.20 -9.68 -2.10
N PHE A 61 -13.38 -10.97 -2.42
CA PHE A 61 -14.70 -11.61 -2.51
C PHE A 61 -15.49 -11.57 -1.19
N SER A 62 -14.82 -11.47 -0.03
CA SER A 62 -15.51 -11.37 1.26
C SER A 62 -16.38 -10.13 1.41
N LYS A 63 -16.18 -9.11 0.58
CA LYS A 63 -17.04 -7.92 0.51
C LYS A 63 -18.48 -8.22 0.06
N PHE A 64 -18.70 -9.32 -0.66
CA PHE A 64 -20.06 -9.74 -1.04
C PHE A 64 -20.90 -10.19 0.16
N THR A 65 -20.26 -10.79 1.18
CA THR A 65 -20.91 -11.25 2.40
C THR A 65 -20.81 -10.24 3.56
N HIS A 66 -19.91 -9.26 3.45
CA HIS A 66 -19.71 -8.21 4.45
C HIS A 66 -19.88 -6.81 3.83
N PRO A 67 -21.12 -6.35 3.61
CA PRO A 67 -21.38 -5.02 3.05
C PRO A 67 -20.71 -3.93 3.90
N GLY A 68 -19.95 -3.06 3.24
CA GLY A 68 -19.22 -1.96 3.89
C GLY A 68 -17.79 -2.32 4.32
N LEU A 69 -17.37 -3.58 4.20
CA LEU A 69 -15.96 -3.94 4.28
C LEU A 69 -15.19 -3.30 3.12
N ARG A 70 -14.04 -2.70 3.42
CA ARG A 70 -13.08 -2.24 2.42
C ARG A 70 -11.85 -3.14 2.41
N VAL A 71 -11.35 -3.48 1.23
CA VAL A 71 -10.14 -4.30 1.07
C VAL A 71 -9.14 -3.54 0.21
N ASN A 72 -7.98 -3.24 0.77
CA ASN A 72 -6.92 -2.46 0.15
C ASN A 72 -5.66 -3.32 -0.01
N ILE A 73 -4.84 -3.04 -1.03
CA ILE A 73 -3.46 -3.56 -1.05
C ILE A 73 -2.56 -2.73 -0.14
N ALA A 74 -1.62 -3.35 0.56
CA ALA A 74 -0.50 -2.66 1.19
C ALA A 74 0.78 -2.91 0.38
N VAL A 75 1.48 -1.83 0.02
CA VAL A 75 2.69 -1.87 -0.80
C VAL A 75 3.90 -1.45 0.02
N GLY A 76 4.94 -2.28 0.04
CA GLY A 76 6.19 -2.02 0.77
C GLY A 76 6.41 -2.92 1.98
N GLY A 77 6.46 -2.29 3.15
CA GLY A 77 6.86 -2.92 4.41
C GLY A 77 8.36 -3.06 4.57
N TRP A 78 8.79 -3.44 5.78
CA TRP A 78 10.19 -3.40 6.21
C TRP A 78 11.20 -3.99 5.21
N MET A 79 10.90 -5.15 4.62
CA MET A 79 11.84 -5.88 3.76
C MET A 79 12.13 -5.17 2.44
N LEU A 80 11.19 -4.42 1.86
CA LEU A 80 11.44 -3.70 0.61
C LEU A 80 12.47 -2.57 0.81
N ASN A 81 12.62 -2.11 2.05
CA ASN A 81 13.51 -1.02 2.44
C ASN A 81 14.89 -1.50 2.94
N ASP A 82 15.17 -2.80 2.88
CA ASP A 82 16.48 -3.39 3.18
C ASP A 82 17.24 -3.73 1.88
N ALA A 83 18.53 -4.04 1.99
CA ALA A 83 19.33 -4.44 0.83
C ALA A 83 18.80 -5.75 0.23
N PRO A 84 18.75 -5.89 -1.11
CA PRO A 84 19.27 -4.97 -2.12
C PRO A 84 18.27 -3.91 -2.63
N THR A 85 17.04 -3.92 -2.15
CA THR A 85 15.90 -3.19 -2.74
C THR A 85 15.64 -1.80 -2.16
N GLN A 86 16.33 -1.42 -1.08
CA GLN A 86 16.17 -0.14 -0.37
C GLN A 86 16.17 1.15 -1.23
N HIS A 87 16.68 1.10 -2.46
CA HIS A 87 16.71 2.23 -3.39
C HIS A 87 15.43 2.38 -4.24
N LEU A 88 14.59 1.34 -4.31
CA LEU A 88 13.48 1.27 -5.26
C LEU A 88 12.44 2.37 -5.01
N TRP A 89 12.07 2.63 -3.76
CA TRP A 89 11.14 3.71 -3.41
C TRP A 89 11.62 5.08 -3.87
N THR A 90 12.87 5.43 -3.51
CA THR A 90 13.53 6.67 -3.89
C THR A 90 13.55 6.84 -5.41
N GLN A 91 13.94 5.80 -6.15
CA GLN A 91 14.01 5.86 -7.61
C GLN A 91 12.63 5.95 -8.27
N MET A 92 11.64 5.21 -7.77
CA MET A 92 10.26 5.25 -8.25
C MET A 92 9.66 6.65 -8.05
N ALA A 93 9.84 7.25 -6.87
CA ALA A 93 9.20 8.53 -6.55
C ALA A 93 9.87 9.73 -7.26
N ARG A 94 11.12 9.59 -7.72
CA ARG A 94 11.98 10.70 -8.18
C ARG A 94 11.48 11.45 -9.41
N SER A 95 10.85 10.78 -10.37
CA SER A 95 10.41 11.41 -11.62
C SER A 95 8.92 11.19 -11.87
N TYR A 96 8.32 12.11 -12.64
CA TYR A 96 6.94 11.96 -13.08
C TYR A 96 6.74 10.64 -13.83
N GLU A 97 7.64 10.31 -14.75
CA GLU A 97 7.55 9.10 -15.56
C GLU A 97 7.54 7.83 -14.70
N ASN A 98 8.40 7.76 -13.68
CA ASN A 98 8.48 6.60 -12.80
C ASN A 98 7.24 6.48 -11.91
N ARG A 99 6.76 7.60 -11.34
CA ARG A 99 5.52 7.62 -10.57
C ARG A 99 4.33 7.18 -11.40
N GLN A 100 4.25 7.61 -12.66
CA GLN A 100 3.16 7.18 -13.55
C GLN A 100 3.19 5.67 -13.82
N ILE A 101 4.35 5.01 -13.83
CA ILE A 101 4.41 3.55 -13.98
C ILE A 101 3.75 2.84 -12.79
N ILE A 102 4.15 3.18 -11.56
CA ILE A 102 3.57 2.55 -10.37
C ILE A 102 2.08 2.91 -10.24
N ILE A 103 1.69 4.15 -10.51
CA ILE A 103 0.28 4.59 -10.42
C ILE A 103 -0.58 3.79 -11.37
N ASN A 104 -0.16 3.64 -12.62
CA ASN A 104 -0.90 2.84 -13.60
C ASN A 104 -0.95 1.36 -13.20
N SER A 105 0.13 0.83 -12.63
CA SER A 105 0.17 -0.53 -12.12
C SER A 105 -0.81 -0.73 -10.94
N VAL A 106 -0.87 0.22 -10.01
CA VAL A 106 -1.82 0.22 -8.88
C VAL A 106 -3.24 0.28 -9.40
N VAL A 107 -3.58 1.24 -10.27
CA VAL A 107 -4.93 1.37 -10.85
C VAL A 107 -5.36 0.08 -11.56
N LYS A 108 -4.45 -0.56 -12.30
CA LYS A 108 -4.73 -1.86 -12.93
C LYS A 108 -5.02 -2.93 -11.87
N TYR A 109 -4.17 -3.05 -10.85
CA TYR A 109 -4.31 -4.05 -9.78
C TYR A 109 -5.63 -3.89 -9.01
N LEU A 110 -6.01 -2.64 -8.68
CA LEU A 110 -7.28 -2.36 -8.01
C LEU A 110 -8.49 -2.78 -8.87
N LYS A 111 -8.42 -2.62 -10.19
CA LYS A 111 -9.48 -3.06 -11.12
C LYS A 111 -9.54 -4.57 -11.25
N ASP A 112 -8.40 -5.22 -11.42
CA ASP A 112 -8.31 -6.66 -11.63
C ASP A 112 -8.89 -7.43 -10.43
N TYR A 113 -8.64 -6.94 -9.20
CA TYR A 113 -9.03 -7.60 -7.95
C TYR A 113 -10.18 -6.90 -7.21
N TYR A 114 -10.86 -5.95 -7.87
CA TYR A 114 -11.97 -5.20 -7.30
C TYR A 114 -11.67 -4.54 -5.95
N LEU A 115 -10.46 -4.03 -5.73
CA LEU A 115 -10.04 -3.49 -4.45
C LEU A 115 -10.53 -2.04 -4.23
N ASP A 116 -10.46 -1.60 -2.98
CA ASP A 116 -11.01 -0.33 -2.53
C ASP A 116 -9.96 0.77 -2.34
N GLY A 117 -8.67 0.47 -2.53
CA GLY A 117 -7.62 1.42 -2.29
C GLY A 117 -6.24 0.80 -2.10
N ILE A 118 -5.29 1.68 -1.74
CA ILE A 118 -3.89 1.36 -1.49
C ILE A 118 -3.45 1.94 -0.15
N ASP A 119 -2.69 1.13 0.59
CA ASP A 119 -1.85 1.53 1.69
C ASP A 119 -0.38 1.54 1.26
N ILE A 120 0.33 2.65 1.47
CA ILE A 120 1.74 2.82 1.11
C ILE A 120 2.58 2.76 2.39
N ASP A 121 3.41 1.74 2.49
CA ASP A 121 4.30 1.48 3.62
C ASP A 121 5.77 1.64 3.21
N TRP A 122 6.17 2.89 2.94
CA TRP A 122 7.55 3.29 2.64
C TRP A 122 8.30 3.56 3.95
N GLU A 123 9.28 2.72 4.26
CA GLU A 123 10.04 2.75 5.52
C GLU A 123 11.55 3.01 5.34
N TYR A 124 12.04 4.24 5.18
CA TYR A 124 11.32 5.51 5.33
C TYR A 124 11.89 6.54 4.35
N PRO A 125 11.06 7.44 3.80
CA PRO A 125 11.53 8.55 2.97
C PRO A 125 12.57 9.38 3.72
N SER A 126 13.63 9.78 3.02
CA SER A 126 14.73 10.61 3.54
C SER A 126 15.58 9.97 4.65
N ALA A 127 15.35 8.71 5.00
CA ALA A 127 16.19 7.96 5.94
C ALA A 127 17.32 7.26 5.19
N SER A 128 18.54 7.80 5.27
CA SER A 128 19.69 7.27 4.52
C SER A 128 20.08 5.84 4.90
N ASP A 129 19.83 5.42 6.15
CA ASP A 129 20.02 4.04 6.62
C ASP A 129 19.04 3.05 5.97
N LYS A 130 17.98 3.56 5.34
CA LYS A 130 16.95 2.83 4.60
C LYS A 130 16.93 3.15 3.10
N GLY A 131 18.01 3.72 2.57
CA GLY A 131 18.11 4.07 1.14
C GLY A 131 17.37 5.33 0.71
N GLY A 132 16.84 6.11 1.66
CA GLY A 132 16.15 7.37 1.40
C GLY A 132 17.10 8.52 1.07
N GLU A 133 16.58 9.50 0.34
CA GLU A 133 17.22 10.74 -0.06
C GLU A 133 16.45 11.99 0.42
N PRO A 134 17.11 13.16 0.56
CA PRO A 134 16.48 14.38 1.09
C PRO A 134 15.23 14.86 0.34
N GLN A 135 15.07 14.50 -0.94
CA GLN A 135 13.95 14.90 -1.78
C GLN A 135 12.71 14.02 -1.60
N ASP A 136 12.84 12.87 -0.93
CA ASP A 136 11.76 11.87 -0.84
C ASP A 136 10.50 12.42 -0.21
N ALA A 137 10.59 13.26 0.81
CA ALA A 137 9.42 13.86 1.46
C ALA A 137 8.52 14.59 0.43
N ALA A 138 9.12 15.44 -0.42
CA ALA A 138 8.41 16.19 -1.44
C ALA A 138 7.94 15.30 -2.59
N ASN A 139 8.76 14.31 -2.98
CA ASN A 139 8.40 13.35 -4.01
C ASN A 139 7.23 12.46 -3.55
N PHE A 140 7.16 12.11 -2.27
CA PHE A 140 6.08 11.29 -1.73
C PHE A 140 4.76 12.07 -1.65
N VAL A 141 4.79 13.34 -1.26
CA VAL A 141 3.62 14.24 -1.38
C VAL A 141 3.13 14.31 -2.83
N THR A 142 4.07 14.43 -3.78
CA THR A 142 3.73 14.48 -5.21
C THR A 142 3.12 13.16 -5.70
N LEU A 143 3.69 12.02 -5.31
CA LEU A 143 3.15 10.69 -5.61
C LEU A 143 1.72 10.51 -5.09
N LEU A 144 1.45 10.93 -3.85
CA LEU A 144 0.11 10.84 -3.27
C LEU A 144 -0.90 11.74 -3.99
N GLY A 145 -0.48 12.95 -4.37
CA GLY A 145 -1.32 13.84 -5.19
C GLY A 145 -1.64 13.24 -6.56
N GLU A 146 -0.65 12.70 -7.26
CA GLU A 146 -0.86 12.06 -8.58
C GLU A 146 -1.68 10.77 -8.48
N LEU A 147 -1.54 10.00 -7.40
CA LEU A 147 -2.42 8.86 -7.09
C LEU A 147 -3.87 9.32 -6.89
N ARG A 148 -4.08 10.39 -6.12
CA ARG A 148 -5.42 10.95 -5.87
C ARG A 148 -6.07 11.39 -7.17
N GLU A 149 -5.35 12.10 -8.03
CA GLU A 149 -5.83 12.51 -9.36
C GLU A 149 -6.20 11.31 -10.24
N ALA A 150 -5.35 10.27 -10.26
CA ALA A 150 -5.64 9.05 -11.01
C ALA A 150 -6.89 8.34 -10.48
N PHE A 151 -7.05 8.26 -9.16
CA PHE A 151 -8.21 7.64 -8.54
C PHE A 151 -9.48 8.46 -8.79
N ASP A 152 -9.44 9.79 -8.71
CA ASP A 152 -10.61 10.63 -8.98
C ASP A 152 -11.11 10.51 -10.43
N ARG A 153 -10.20 10.21 -11.37
CA ARG A 153 -10.55 9.91 -12.75
C ARG A 153 -11.18 8.53 -12.93
N ASP A 154 -10.64 7.51 -12.25
CA ASP A 154 -11.03 6.11 -12.46
C ASP A 154 -12.14 5.63 -11.50
N ASN A 155 -11.97 5.86 -10.20
CA ASN A 155 -12.97 5.61 -9.16
C ASN A 155 -12.69 6.52 -7.94
N PRO A 156 -13.42 7.63 -7.77
CA PRO A 156 -13.26 8.56 -6.64
C PRO A 156 -13.43 7.91 -5.26
N GLY A 157 -14.10 6.75 -5.22
CA GLY A 157 -14.28 5.98 -3.99
C GLY A 157 -13.01 5.28 -3.50
N TRP A 158 -11.97 5.15 -4.32
CA TRP A 158 -10.72 4.50 -3.91
C TRP A 158 -9.95 5.30 -2.87
N GLU A 159 -9.43 4.59 -1.87
CA GLU A 159 -8.76 5.15 -0.71
C GLU A 159 -7.23 5.10 -0.86
N ILE A 160 -6.57 6.09 -0.26
CA ILE A 160 -5.11 6.16 -0.16
C ILE A 160 -4.79 6.34 1.31
N SER A 161 -3.98 5.44 1.88
CA SER A 161 -3.42 5.58 3.22
C SER A 161 -1.89 5.46 3.17
N PRO A 162 -1.15 6.31 3.88
CA PRO A 162 0.26 6.09 4.14
C PRO A 162 0.47 5.53 5.55
N THR A 163 1.36 4.54 5.69
CA THR A 163 1.84 4.07 7.00
C THR A 163 2.95 5.01 7.49
N LEU A 164 2.80 5.51 8.73
CA LEU A 164 3.72 6.49 9.33
C LEU A 164 4.42 5.91 10.56
N PRO A 165 5.72 6.20 10.74
CA PRO A 165 6.45 5.78 11.93
C PRO A 165 6.02 6.60 13.16
N THR A 166 6.10 5.97 14.33
CA THR A 166 5.94 6.67 15.62
C THR A 166 7.25 7.29 16.13
N SER A 167 8.39 6.86 15.59
CA SER A 167 9.71 7.40 15.92
C SER A 167 9.92 8.77 15.29
N TYR A 168 10.27 9.77 16.10
CA TYR A 168 10.60 11.11 15.62
C TYR A 168 11.72 11.11 14.57
N SER A 169 12.71 10.23 14.73
CA SER A 169 13.87 10.14 13.83
C SER A 169 13.49 9.79 12.40
N TYR A 170 12.44 8.99 12.21
CA TYR A 170 11.92 8.65 10.89
C TYR A 170 10.79 9.57 10.45
N LEU A 171 9.91 10.00 11.38
CA LEU A 171 8.77 10.87 11.07
C LEU A 171 9.19 12.23 10.46
N ARG A 172 10.37 12.76 10.84
CA ARG A 172 10.94 13.98 10.26
C ARG A 172 11.24 13.90 8.75
N GLY A 173 11.23 12.69 8.17
CA GLY A 173 11.37 12.45 6.73
C GLY A 173 10.06 12.52 5.95
N PHE A 174 8.93 12.79 6.62
CA PHE A 174 7.61 12.92 6.02
C PHE A 174 7.12 14.37 6.09
N ASP A 175 6.16 14.73 5.22
CA ASP A 175 5.39 15.97 5.28
C ASP A 175 3.90 15.67 5.50
N PRO A 176 3.45 15.36 6.74
CA PRO A 176 2.05 14.98 6.98
C PRO A 176 1.03 16.05 6.57
N ALA A 177 1.42 17.34 6.62
CA ALA A 177 0.54 18.43 6.22
C ALA A 177 0.39 18.52 4.70
N GLY A 178 1.46 18.22 3.95
CA GLY A 178 1.42 18.06 2.50
C GLY A 178 0.63 16.83 2.06
N MET A 179 0.79 15.72 2.79
CA MET A 179 0.15 14.42 2.48
C MET A 179 -1.36 14.38 2.76
N ALA A 180 -1.88 15.28 3.60
CA ALA A 180 -3.29 15.31 3.99
C ALA A 180 -4.21 16.12 3.05
N LYS A 181 -3.69 16.58 1.90
CA LYS A 181 -4.41 17.41 0.92
C LYS A 181 -5.02 16.56 -0.17
#